data_AF-A0A2M7W259-F1
#
_entry.id   AF-A0A2M7W259-F1
#
_cell.length_a   1.000
_cell.length_b   1.000
_cell.length_c   1.000
_cell.angle_alpha   90.00
_cell.angle_beta   90.00
_cell.angle_gamma   90.00
#
_symmetry.space_group_name_H-M   'P 1'
#
loop_
_entity.id
_entity.type
_entity.pdbx_description
1 polymer ?
#
loop_
_entity_poly.entity_id
_entity_poly.type
_entity_poly.pdbx_seq_one_letter_code
_entity_poly.pdbx_strand_id
1 'polypeptide(L)'
;MNNVITQLPRHHFGHVTDKVLRSLSQGENVLVTGMPGFGRVYFPKFIKKLLAENYSDIKTLNIDTDLLDKQSCNAINSQVKEQLVLAANKDLTLALKELSVTTRIVFIVEGVSPNTAREILHLITSYIQLNPGRISVLTIARCSALRSVTLNSSEGAVLFENQYIIPAFDQKGTIRMIGINNKRYGLKILPAQYEEVHRVTGGNPGLVLYFCIYLSEFELKTCKSLQHALSFPPLLSRVKDIADIFFHEALQISEKVGIINSEGKVFSELVYAYLGNFPVIERDSMLSRLSVREQRIFTVLRENYNTLVEKEKIAKVLQIPTNASLPWSAYKAVERLKAKIAPQYSILTIKGKGFILTEIQ
;
A
#
# COMPACT_ATOMS: atom_id res chain seq x y z
N MET A 1 10.10 -1.42 -20.49
CA MET A 1 9.93 -0.79 -19.15
C MET A 1 11.09 0.10 -18.72
N ASN A 2 12.35 -0.29 -18.96
CA ASN A 2 13.55 0.46 -18.50
C ASN A 2 13.61 1.92 -18.99
N ASN A 3 13.09 2.21 -20.19
CA ASN A 3 13.21 3.54 -20.81
C ASN A 3 12.41 4.68 -20.14
N VAL A 4 11.46 4.36 -19.25
CA VAL A 4 10.68 5.39 -18.54
C VAL A 4 11.36 5.78 -17.24
N ILE A 5 11.93 4.81 -16.53
CA ILE A 5 12.63 5.04 -15.25
C ILE A 5 13.88 5.91 -15.46
N THR A 6 14.56 5.75 -16.59
CA THR A 6 15.70 6.59 -16.98
C THR A 6 15.32 8.07 -17.13
N GLN A 7 14.08 8.38 -17.45
CA GLN A 7 13.58 9.75 -17.68
C GLN A 7 12.92 10.38 -16.44
N LEU A 8 12.75 9.63 -15.34
CA LEU A 8 12.15 10.17 -14.13
C LEU A 8 13.13 11.11 -13.40
N PRO A 9 12.68 12.32 -12.99
CA PRO A 9 13.52 13.21 -12.20
C PRO A 9 13.76 12.63 -10.81
N ARG A 10 14.90 12.96 -10.19
CA ARG A 10 15.28 12.48 -8.85
C ARG A 10 14.17 12.64 -7.80
N HIS A 11 13.44 13.74 -7.83
CA HIS A 11 12.36 14.05 -6.89
C HIS A 11 10.99 13.45 -7.29
N HIS A 12 10.94 12.45 -8.17
CA HIS A 12 9.68 11.90 -8.68
C HIS A 12 8.77 11.40 -7.54
N PHE A 13 9.32 10.66 -6.57
CA PHE A 13 8.60 10.21 -5.37
C PHE A 13 8.75 11.18 -4.18
N GLY A 14 9.02 12.45 -4.47
CA GLY A 14 9.19 13.51 -3.47
C GLY A 14 10.40 13.29 -2.56
N HIS A 15 10.26 13.76 -1.31
CA HIS A 15 11.33 13.72 -0.31
C HIS A 15 11.71 12.30 0.15
N VAL A 16 10.86 11.29 -0.13
CA VAL A 16 11.13 9.89 0.23
C VAL A 16 12.34 9.38 -0.53
N THR A 17 12.55 9.78 -1.79
CA THR A 17 13.71 9.35 -2.57
C THR A 17 15.03 9.72 -1.89
N ASP A 18 15.19 10.98 -1.49
CA ASP A 18 16.44 11.44 -0.88
C ASP A 18 16.68 10.84 0.51
N LYS A 19 15.62 10.62 1.29
CA LYS A 19 15.71 9.94 2.59
C LYS A 19 16.17 8.49 2.43
N VAL A 20 15.57 7.75 1.48
CA VAL A 20 15.94 6.36 1.20
C VAL A 20 17.38 6.26 0.72
N LEU A 21 17.80 7.10 -0.23
CA LEU A 21 19.19 7.10 -0.72
C LEU A 21 20.20 7.40 0.38
N ARG A 22 19.89 8.39 1.24
CA ARG A 22 20.76 8.74 2.37
C ARG A 22 20.93 7.56 3.33
N SER A 23 19.83 6.98 3.82
CA SER A 23 19.87 5.84 4.74
C SER A 23 20.63 4.65 4.15
N LEU A 24 20.34 4.27 2.91
CA LEU A 24 21.03 3.15 2.25
C LEU A 24 22.53 3.42 2.04
N SER A 25 22.91 4.66 1.70
CA SER A 25 24.33 5.03 1.56
C SER A 25 25.11 4.98 2.89
N GLN A 26 24.40 5.04 4.02
CA GLN A 26 24.94 4.94 5.36
C GLN A 26 24.93 3.49 5.89
N GLY A 27 24.37 2.54 5.13
CA GLY A 27 24.25 1.14 5.53
C GLY A 27 23.05 0.85 6.44
N GLU A 28 22.09 1.77 6.54
CA GLU A 28 20.89 1.62 7.37
C GLU A 28 19.82 0.78 6.65
N ASN A 29 19.00 0.09 7.44
CA ASN A 29 17.90 -0.73 6.92
C ASN A 29 16.62 0.10 6.73
N VAL A 30 15.99 -0.04 5.56
CA VAL A 30 14.90 0.83 5.14
C VAL A 30 13.67 0.02 4.73
N LEU A 31 12.53 0.34 5.34
CA LEU A 31 11.20 -0.09 4.91
C LEU A 31 10.52 1.04 4.13
N VAL A 32 10.03 0.72 2.94
CA VAL A 32 9.17 1.61 2.14
C VAL A 32 7.81 0.96 1.92
N THR A 33 6.77 1.74 2.15
CA THR A 33 5.39 1.34 1.86
C THR A 33 4.56 2.52 1.38
N GLY A 34 3.29 2.29 1.08
CA GLY A 34 2.34 3.31 0.66
C GLY A 34 0.98 2.70 0.34
N MET A 35 0.02 3.55 0.00
CA MET A 35 -1.29 3.11 -0.50
C MET A 35 -1.15 2.31 -1.81
N PRO A 36 -1.96 1.28 -2.06
CA PRO A 36 -1.94 0.49 -3.29
C PRO A 36 -1.93 1.39 -4.52
N GLY A 37 -1.05 1.09 -5.47
CA GLY A 37 -0.77 1.97 -6.60
C GLY A 37 0.33 3.02 -6.37
N PHE A 38 1.00 3.06 -5.20
CA PHE A 38 2.12 3.98 -4.94
C PHE A 38 3.36 3.77 -5.83
N GLY A 39 3.41 2.66 -6.57
CA GLY A 39 4.54 2.32 -7.43
C GLY A 39 5.49 1.26 -6.86
N ARG A 40 4.97 0.26 -6.12
CA ARG A 40 5.74 -0.88 -5.56
C ARG A 40 6.76 -1.50 -6.53
N VAL A 41 6.43 -1.59 -7.81
CA VAL A 41 7.31 -2.15 -8.87
C VAL A 41 8.27 -1.11 -9.46
N TYR A 42 7.89 0.17 -9.43
CA TYR A 42 8.65 1.27 -10.05
C TYR A 42 9.69 1.87 -9.12
N PHE A 43 9.32 2.06 -7.85
CA PHE A 43 10.16 2.64 -6.82
C PHE A 43 11.50 1.88 -6.61
N PRO A 44 11.53 0.55 -6.39
CA PRO A 44 12.78 -0.18 -6.20
C PRO A 44 13.71 -0.06 -7.41
N LYS A 45 13.17 -0.14 -8.63
CA LYS A 45 13.93 0.02 -9.88
C LYS A 45 14.48 1.44 -10.02
N PHE A 46 13.72 2.44 -9.59
CA PHE A 46 14.15 3.84 -9.58
C PHE A 46 15.27 4.08 -8.56
N ILE A 47 15.15 3.55 -7.34
CA ILE A 47 16.23 3.62 -6.34
C ILE A 47 17.47 2.88 -6.81
N LYS A 48 17.33 1.68 -7.39
CA LYS A 48 18.44 0.91 -7.97
C LYS A 48 19.21 1.72 -9.01
N LYS A 49 18.51 2.38 -9.93
CA LYS A 49 19.12 3.29 -10.92
C LYS A 49 19.91 4.39 -10.22
N LEU A 50 19.29 5.11 -9.29
CA LEU A 50 19.95 6.23 -8.61
C LEU A 50 21.14 5.79 -7.76
N LEU A 51 21.10 4.62 -7.14
CA LEU A 51 22.24 4.05 -6.44
C LEU A 51 23.40 3.79 -7.41
N ALA A 52 23.13 3.13 -8.54
CA ALA A 52 24.15 2.85 -9.55
C ALA A 52 24.76 4.12 -10.18
N GLU A 53 23.96 5.20 -10.34
CA GLU A 53 24.43 6.47 -10.90
C GLU A 53 25.25 7.31 -9.91
N ASN A 54 24.94 7.25 -8.61
CA ASN A 54 25.53 8.15 -7.61
C ASN A 54 26.56 7.48 -6.68
N TYR A 55 26.59 6.14 -6.62
CA TYR A 55 27.40 5.37 -5.67
C TYR A 55 28.02 4.15 -6.35
N SER A 56 29.22 4.30 -6.91
CA SER A 56 29.95 3.23 -7.59
C SER A 56 30.35 2.07 -6.65
N ASP A 57 30.39 2.33 -5.34
CA ASP A 57 30.70 1.37 -4.29
C ASP A 57 29.51 0.48 -3.89
N ILE A 58 28.29 0.84 -4.29
CA ILE A 58 27.06 0.14 -3.90
C ILE A 58 26.61 -0.81 -5.01
N LYS A 59 26.59 -2.11 -4.68
CA LYS A 59 25.96 -3.16 -5.49
C LYS A 59 24.54 -3.42 -4.97
N THR A 60 23.58 -3.56 -5.88
CA THR A 60 22.19 -3.85 -5.53
C THR A 60 21.81 -5.26 -5.95
N LEU A 61 21.15 -6.01 -5.06
CA LEU A 61 20.66 -7.36 -5.32
C LEU A 61 19.13 -7.38 -5.15
N ASN A 62 18.39 -7.88 -6.12
CA ASN A 62 16.93 -7.95 -6.05
C ASN A 62 16.47 -9.32 -5.55
N ILE A 63 15.50 -9.33 -4.64
CA ILE A 63 14.79 -10.51 -4.14
C ILE A 63 13.30 -10.16 -4.21
N ASP A 64 12.51 -10.93 -4.95
CA ASP A 64 11.06 -10.73 -5.05
C ASP A 64 10.35 -11.83 -4.28
N THR A 65 9.80 -11.51 -3.10
CA THR A 65 9.15 -12.50 -2.24
C THR A 65 7.80 -12.97 -2.77
N ASP A 66 7.19 -12.24 -3.72
CA ASP A 66 5.92 -12.67 -4.34
C ASP A 66 6.14 -13.82 -5.35
N LEU A 67 7.38 -14.01 -5.85
CA LEU A 67 7.74 -15.04 -6.83
C LEU A 67 8.38 -16.28 -6.20
N LEU A 68 8.61 -16.27 -4.89
CA LEU A 68 9.23 -17.39 -4.18
C LEU A 68 8.17 -18.35 -3.67
N ASP A 69 8.37 -19.64 -3.92
CA ASP A 69 7.65 -20.68 -3.18
C ASP A 69 7.94 -20.50 -1.70
N LYS A 70 6.88 -20.63 -0.87
CA LYS A 70 6.83 -20.28 0.56
C LYS A 70 7.89 -20.97 1.46
N GLN A 71 8.78 -21.78 0.92
CA GLN A 71 9.78 -22.57 1.66
C GLN A 71 11.22 -22.53 1.09
N SER A 72 11.48 -21.88 -0.04
CA SER A 72 12.78 -22.06 -0.71
C SER A 72 13.82 -20.98 -0.39
N CYS A 73 14.35 -20.98 0.85
CA CYS A 73 15.59 -20.28 1.21
C CYS A 73 16.75 -20.61 0.24
N ASN A 74 16.75 -21.83 -0.32
CA ASN A 74 17.70 -22.26 -1.35
C ASN A 74 17.57 -21.46 -2.66
N ALA A 75 16.36 -21.10 -3.07
CA ALA A 75 16.15 -20.27 -4.26
C ALA A 75 16.72 -18.86 -4.06
N ILE A 76 16.57 -18.29 -2.86
CA ILE A 76 17.18 -17.01 -2.50
C ILE A 76 18.70 -17.12 -2.55
N ASN A 77 19.28 -18.13 -1.90
CA ASN A 77 20.74 -18.35 -1.94
C ASN A 77 21.26 -18.43 -3.39
N SER A 78 20.60 -19.20 -4.25
CA SER A 78 20.96 -19.32 -5.67
C SER A 78 20.85 -17.99 -6.42
N GLN A 79 19.75 -17.25 -6.23
CA GLN A 79 19.53 -15.95 -6.85
C GLN A 79 20.56 -14.91 -6.40
N VAL A 80 20.98 -14.94 -5.14
CA VAL A 80 22.01 -14.05 -4.59
C VAL A 80 23.39 -14.42 -5.18
N LYS A 81 23.73 -15.71 -5.24
CA LYS A 81 24.97 -16.19 -5.86
C LYS A 81 25.07 -15.77 -7.32
N GLU A 82 23.99 -15.93 -8.08
CA GLU A 82 23.93 -15.54 -9.50
C GLU A 82 24.17 -14.04 -9.67
N GLN A 83 23.48 -13.19 -8.90
CA GLN A 83 23.64 -11.73 -8.99
C GLN A 83 25.01 -11.23 -8.50
N LEU A 84 25.67 -11.97 -7.62
CA LEU A 84 27.05 -11.70 -7.20
C LEU A 84 28.10 -12.34 -8.12
N VAL A 85 27.69 -13.09 -9.14
CA VAL A 85 28.56 -13.84 -10.07
C VAL A 85 29.50 -14.79 -9.30
N LEU A 86 28.95 -15.49 -8.31
CA LEU A 86 29.65 -16.50 -7.54
C LEU A 86 29.49 -17.87 -8.21
N ALA A 87 30.56 -18.66 -8.22
CA ALA A 87 30.48 -20.06 -8.62
C ALA A 87 29.48 -20.83 -7.74
N ALA A 88 28.77 -21.80 -8.30
CA ALA A 88 27.68 -22.50 -7.61
C ALA A 88 28.12 -23.14 -6.28
N ASN A 89 29.34 -23.68 -6.24
CA ASN A 89 29.96 -24.33 -5.08
C ASN A 89 30.56 -23.34 -4.06
N LYS A 90 30.66 -22.05 -4.36
CA LYS A 90 31.22 -21.06 -3.44
C LYS A 90 30.28 -20.85 -2.26
N ASP A 91 30.84 -20.75 -1.06
CA ASP A 91 30.08 -20.43 0.15
C ASP A 91 29.63 -18.96 0.11
N LEU A 92 28.31 -18.75 0.08
CA LEU A 92 27.71 -17.42 0.04
C LEU A 92 27.96 -16.67 1.35
N THR A 93 27.87 -17.35 2.48
CA THR A 93 28.08 -16.77 3.82
C THR A 93 29.50 -16.23 3.93
N LEU A 94 30.48 -17.02 3.50
CA LEU A 94 31.88 -16.58 3.47
C LEU A 94 32.07 -15.40 2.50
N ALA A 95 31.50 -15.48 1.30
CA ALA A 95 31.60 -14.40 0.30
C ALA A 95 31.03 -13.06 0.79
N LEU A 96 29.92 -13.09 1.55
CA LEU A 96 29.32 -11.89 2.15
C LEU A 96 30.12 -11.38 3.36
N LYS A 97 30.75 -12.27 4.12
CA LYS A 97 31.62 -11.90 5.25
C LYS A 97 32.91 -11.22 4.76
N GLU A 98 33.49 -11.68 3.66
CA GLU A 98 34.77 -11.22 3.10
C GLU A 98 34.62 -10.06 2.08
N LEU A 99 33.51 -9.33 2.10
CA LEU A 99 33.34 -8.16 1.23
C LEU A 99 34.47 -7.15 1.41
N SER A 100 34.96 -6.60 0.29
CA SER A 100 36.03 -5.59 0.32
C SER A 100 35.62 -4.39 1.18
N VAL A 101 36.62 -3.68 1.72
CA VAL A 101 36.39 -2.50 2.57
C VAL A 101 35.57 -1.42 1.85
N THR A 102 35.67 -1.39 0.54
CA THR A 102 35.01 -0.43 -0.34
C THR A 102 33.69 -0.91 -0.91
N THR A 103 33.30 -2.18 -0.77
CA THR A 103 32.05 -2.69 -1.38
C THR A 103 30.92 -2.66 -0.38
N ARG A 104 29.79 -2.08 -0.79
CA ARG A 104 28.51 -2.14 -0.08
C ARG A 104 27.49 -2.93 -0.89
N ILE A 105 26.60 -3.62 -0.21
CA ILE A 105 25.48 -4.36 -0.80
C ILE A 105 24.17 -3.82 -0.24
N VAL A 106 23.24 -3.53 -1.13
CA VAL A 106 21.84 -3.23 -0.82
C VAL A 106 20.97 -4.37 -1.34
N PHE A 107 20.35 -5.13 -0.44
CA PHE A 107 19.31 -6.08 -0.80
C PHE A 107 17.98 -5.33 -1.00
N ILE A 108 17.45 -5.36 -2.22
CA ILE A 108 16.13 -4.83 -2.55
C ILE A 108 15.14 -5.97 -2.47
N VAL A 109 14.34 -6.00 -1.40
CA VAL A 109 13.38 -7.07 -1.09
C VAL A 109 11.98 -6.57 -1.40
N GLU A 110 11.42 -7.01 -2.52
CA GLU A 110 10.10 -6.64 -3.01
C GLU A 110 9.04 -7.62 -2.52
N GLY A 111 7.79 -7.17 -2.32
CA GLY A 111 6.65 -8.06 -2.09
C GLY A 111 6.37 -8.41 -0.62
N VAL A 112 7.09 -7.83 0.34
CA VAL A 112 6.93 -8.20 1.76
C VAL A 112 5.51 -7.89 2.26
N SER A 113 4.91 -8.86 2.93
CA SER A 113 3.56 -8.80 3.46
C SER A 113 3.48 -9.56 4.80
N PRO A 114 2.36 -9.44 5.54
CA PRO A 114 2.15 -10.25 6.75
C PRO A 114 2.22 -11.76 6.53
N ASN A 115 2.04 -12.21 5.29
CA ASN A 115 2.07 -13.62 4.91
C ASN A 115 3.46 -14.09 4.41
N THR A 116 4.46 -13.21 4.38
CA THR A 116 5.82 -13.58 4.00
C THR A 116 6.38 -14.57 5.04
N ALA A 117 6.97 -15.67 4.56
CA ALA A 117 7.53 -16.72 5.42
C ALA A 117 8.62 -16.15 6.34
N ARG A 118 8.60 -16.54 7.63
CA ARG A 118 9.53 -16.01 8.63
C ARG A 118 10.96 -16.41 8.32
N GLU A 119 11.16 -17.61 7.80
CA GLU A 119 12.44 -18.19 7.42
C GLU A 119 13.15 -17.34 6.35
N ILE A 120 12.39 -16.77 5.41
CA ILE A 120 12.91 -15.85 4.38
C ILE A 120 13.41 -14.56 5.03
N LEU A 121 12.62 -13.99 5.94
CA LEU A 121 13.01 -12.77 6.66
C LEU A 121 14.23 -13.01 7.56
N HIS A 122 14.30 -14.16 8.24
CA HIS A 122 15.45 -14.56 9.04
C HIS A 122 16.71 -14.76 8.18
N LEU A 123 16.60 -15.36 6.99
CA LEU A 123 17.72 -15.50 6.06
C LEU A 123 18.26 -14.13 5.61
N ILE A 124 17.38 -13.20 5.25
CA ILE A 124 17.81 -11.84 4.86
C ILE A 124 18.48 -11.15 6.05
N THR A 125 17.93 -11.31 7.25
CA THR A 125 18.50 -10.76 8.49
C THR A 125 19.88 -11.33 8.77
N SER A 126 20.09 -12.63 8.57
CA SER A 126 21.39 -13.26 8.80
C SER A 126 22.44 -12.73 7.82
N TYR A 127 22.09 -12.46 6.55
CA TYR A 127 23.01 -11.79 5.62
C TYR A 127 23.44 -10.41 6.08
N ILE A 128 22.51 -9.60 6.61
CA ILE A 128 22.82 -8.25 7.14
C ILE A 128 23.83 -8.35 8.28
N GLN A 129 23.66 -9.33 9.17
CA GLN A 129 24.53 -9.54 10.33
C GLN A 129 25.96 -9.98 9.97
N LEU A 130 26.19 -10.53 8.77
CA LEU A 130 27.54 -10.95 8.34
C LEU A 130 28.50 -9.77 8.16
N ASN A 131 27.99 -8.60 7.77
CA ASN A 131 28.79 -7.39 7.58
C ASN A 131 27.97 -6.11 7.85
N PRO A 132 27.67 -5.80 9.12
CA PRO A 132 26.84 -4.67 9.50
C PRO A 132 27.40 -3.35 8.96
N GLY A 133 26.53 -2.50 8.41
CA GLY A 133 26.90 -1.21 7.80
C GLY A 133 27.48 -1.30 6.38
N ARG A 134 27.80 -2.51 5.89
CA ARG A 134 28.11 -2.75 4.48
C ARG A 134 27.00 -3.47 3.74
N ILE A 135 26.26 -4.32 4.46
CA ILE A 135 25.06 -4.97 3.95
C ILE A 135 23.85 -4.25 4.57
N SER A 136 22.97 -3.74 3.72
CA SER A 136 21.72 -3.10 4.11
C SER A 136 20.56 -3.64 3.29
N VAL A 137 19.34 -3.38 3.74
CA VAL A 137 18.12 -3.80 3.04
C VAL A 137 17.23 -2.61 2.71
N LEU A 138 16.72 -2.58 1.48
CA LEU A 138 15.55 -1.81 1.07
C LEU A 138 14.38 -2.78 0.93
N THR A 139 13.47 -2.79 1.90
CA THR A 139 12.25 -3.57 1.84
C THR A 139 11.10 -2.76 1.26
N ILE A 140 10.44 -3.29 0.24
CA ILE A 140 9.21 -2.73 -0.32
C ILE A 140 8.02 -3.59 0.13
N ALA A 141 7.23 -3.07 1.08
CA ALA A 141 6.18 -3.85 1.73
C ALA A 141 4.77 -3.32 1.46
N ARG A 142 3.78 -4.22 1.60
CA ARG A 142 2.37 -3.83 1.73
C ARG A 142 2.16 -3.05 3.03
N CYS A 143 1.23 -2.09 3.03
CA CYS A 143 0.99 -1.25 4.21
C CYS A 143 0.52 -2.04 5.45
N SER A 144 -0.08 -3.21 5.25
CA SER A 144 -0.44 -4.14 6.32
C SER A 144 0.77 -4.63 7.11
N ALA A 145 1.95 -4.67 6.48
CA ALA A 145 3.21 -4.99 7.16
C ALA A 145 3.64 -3.93 8.18
N LEU A 146 3.04 -2.73 8.19
CA LEU A 146 3.28 -1.72 9.23
C LEU A 146 2.83 -2.20 10.62
N ARG A 147 1.91 -3.19 10.70
CA ARG A 147 1.49 -3.82 11.96
C ARG A 147 2.50 -4.84 12.46
N SER A 148 3.21 -5.50 11.53
CA SER A 148 4.21 -6.53 11.82
C SER A 148 5.61 -5.99 12.09
N VAL A 149 5.80 -4.65 12.14
CA VAL A 149 7.12 -4.06 12.39
C VAL A 149 7.60 -4.28 13.83
N THR A 150 6.77 -4.84 14.71
CA THR A 150 7.24 -5.59 15.89
C THR A 150 7.61 -7.03 15.51
N LEU A 151 8.54 -7.22 14.57
CA LEU A 151 9.51 -8.32 14.71
C LEU A 151 10.46 -7.87 15.82
N ASN A 152 9.94 -7.90 17.05
CA ASN A 152 10.69 -7.62 18.27
C ASN A 152 11.80 -8.68 18.37
N SER A 153 12.98 -8.36 17.85
CA SER A 153 14.25 -8.18 18.58
C SER A 153 14.55 -9.08 19.79
N SER A 154 13.98 -10.28 19.92
CA SER A 154 14.48 -11.24 20.90
C SER A 154 15.72 -11.99 20.40
N GLU A 155 16.01 -11.98 19.09
CA GLU A 155 17.14 -12.73 18.49
C GLU A 155 17.96 -11.97 17.42
N GLY A 156 17.93 -10.63 17.44
CA GLY A 156 18.93 -9.81 16.73
C GLY A 156 18.53 -9.28 15.34
N ALA A 157 18.73 -7.97 15.19
CA ALA A 157 18.53 -7.08 14.04
C ALA A 157 17.07 -6.71 13.68
N VAL A 158 16.81 -5.40 13.76
CA VAL A 158 15.59 -4.76 13.26
C VAL A 158 15.73 -4.64 11.74
N LEU A 159 15.00 -5.47 10.98
CA LEU A 159 14.95 -5.38 9.51
C LEU A 159 14.51 -3.99 8.99
N PHE A 160 13.92 -3.16 9.86
CA PHE A 160 13.17 -1.96 9.49
C PHE A 160 13.50 -0.77 10.41
N GLU A 161 14.77 -0.36 10.48
CA GLU A 161 15.22 0.78 11.30
C GLU A 161 14.54 2.08 10.88
N ASN A 162 14.51 2.34 9.56
CA ASN A 162 13.87 3.51 8.98
C ASN A 162 12.59 3.12 8.23
N GLN A 163 11.48 3.78 8.54
CA GLN A 163 10.20 3.55 7.86
C GLN A 163 9.80 4.80 7.08
N TYR A 164 9.62 4.65 5.77
CA TYR A 164 9.15 5.71 4.89
C TYR A 164 7.87 5.31 4.16
N ILE A 165 6.94 6.25 4.08
CA ILE A 165 5.66 6.08 3.38
C ILE A 165 5.70 6.98 2.17
N ILE A 166 5.50 6.40 1.00
CA ILE A 166 5.32 7.16 -0.23
C ILE A 166 3.93 7.78 -0.20
N PRO A 167 3.82 9.12 -0.13
CA PRO A 167 2.54 9.79 -0.15
C PRO A 167 1.95 9.73 -1.57
N ALA A 168 0.66 10.03 -1.68
CA ALA A 168 0.08 10.38 -2.97
C ALA A 168 0.80 11.61 -3.56
N PHE A 169 0.84 11.70 -4.88
CA PHE A 169 1.53 12.80 -5.55
C PHE A 169 0.75 14.09 -5.43
N ASP A 170 1.47 15.20 -5.26
CA ASP A 170 0.90 16.53 -5.38
C ASP A 170 0.45 16.82 -6.83
N GLN A 171 -0.15 17.99 -7.06
CA GLN A 171 -0.58 18.40 -8.40
C GLN A 171 0.58 18.33 -9.41
N LYS A 172 1.77 18.81 -9.03
CA LYS A 172 2.96 18.80 -9.92
C LYS A 172 3.38 17.38 -10.26
N GLY A 173 3.42 16.47 -9.29
CA GLY A 173 3.70 15.06 -9.49
C GLY A 173 2.64 14.35 -10.33
N THR A 174 1.38 14.70 -10.14
CA THR A 174 0.27 14.19 -10.96
C THR A 174 0.44 14.61 -12.42
N ILE A 175 0.73 15.89 -12.69
CA ILE A 175 0.99 16.40 -14.05
C ILE A 175 2.16 15.67 -14.70
N ARG A 176 3.26 15.45 -13.95
CA ARG A 176 4.40 14.66 -14.45
C ARG A 176 3.97 13.23 -14.81
N MET A 177 3.18 12.58 -13.96
CA MET A 177 2.67 11.23 -14.19
C MET A 177 1.77 11.16 -15.43
N ILE A 178 0.89 12.15 -15.63
CA ILE A 178 0.07 12.26 -16.84
C ILE A 178 0.97 12.38 -18.08
N GLY A 179 1.97 13.25 -18.07
CA GLY A 179 2.92 13.39 -19.18
C GLY A 179 3.65 12.08 -19.52
N ILE A 180 4.08 11.34 -18.50
CA ILE A 180 4.69 10.01 -18.65
C ILE A 180 3.69 9.02 -19.28
N ASN A 181 2.45 8.99 -18.78
CA ASN A 181 1.42 8.08 -19.26
C ASN A 181 1.01 8.40 -20.71
N ASN A 182 0.83 9.67 -21.06
CA ASN A 182 0.57 10.12 -22.43
C ASN A 182 1.67 9.63 -23.38
N LYS A 183 2.95 9.84 -23.03
CA LYS A 183 4.08 9.40 -23.86
C LYS A 183 4.19 7.89 -23.97
N ARG A 184 3.95 7.16 -22.88
CA ARG A 184 4.15 5.71 -22.80
C ARG A 184 3.02 4.91 -23.44
N TYR A 185 1.79 5.33 -23.20
CA TYR A 185 0.59 4.59 -23.59
C TYR A 185 -0.19 5.28 -24.71
N GLY A 186 0.30 6.41 -25.23
CA GLY A 186 -0.39 7.17 -26.27
C GLY A 186 -1.69 7.83 -25.80
N LEU A 187 -1.85 8.06 -24.49
CA LEU A 187 -3.05 8.68 -23.94
C LEU A 187 -3.12 10.15 -24.39
N LYS A 188 -4.33 10.64 -24.65
CA LYS A 188 -4.58 12.00 -25.15
C LYS A 188 -5.14 12.92 -24.07
N ILE A 189 -4.55 12.88 -22.87
CA ILE A 189 -4.98 13.75 -21.76
C ILE A 189 -4.48 15.17 -21.96
N LEU A 190 -5.41 16.12 -21.99
CA LEU A 190 -5.14 17.54 -22.24
C LEU A 190 -4.84 18.29 -20.93
N PRO A 191 -4.06 19.40 -20.98
CA PRO A 191 -3.75 20.21 -19.79
C PRO A 191 -4.97 20.68 -19.00
N ALA A 192 -6.07 20.99 -19.68
CA ALA A 192 -7.34 21.38 -19.05
C ALA A 192 -7.93 20.30 -18.11
N GLN A 193 -7.49 19.04 -18.24
CA GLN A 193 -7.97 17.91 -17.44
C GLN A 193 -7.09 17.63 -16.22
N TYR A 194 -5.93 18.26 -16.09
CA TYR A 194 -4.94 17.90 -15.07
C TYR A 194 -5.43 18.13 -13.64
N GLU A 195 -6.17 19.20 -13.40
CA GLU A 195 -6.75 19.50 -12.09
C GLU A 195 -7.82 18.46 -11.73
N GLU A 196 -8.70 18.13 -12.68
CA GLU A 196 -9.72 17.12 -12.49
C GLU A 196 -9.09 15.75 -12.18
N VAL A 197 -8.09 15.33 -12.96
CA VAL A 197 -7.39 14.05 -12.72
C VAL A 197 -6.80 14.03 -11.31
N HIS A 198 -6.13 15.09 -10.87
CA HIS A 198 -5.58 15.13 -9.52
C HIS A 198 -6.65 15.07 -8.45
N ARG A 199 -7.69 15.91 -8.54
CA ARG A 199 -8.81 15.95 -7.59
C ARG A 199 -9.51 14.59 -7.48
N VAL A 200 -9.84 13.99 -8.62
CA VAL A 200 -10.62 12.76 -8.68
C VAL A 200 -9.82 11.56 -8.17
N THR A 201 -8.52 11.49 -8.48
CA THR A 201 -7.64 10.36 -8.11
C THR A 201 -6.85 10.59 -6.82
N GLY A 202 -6.90 11.80 -6.26
CA GLY A 202 -6.07 12.22 -5.13
C GLY A 202 -4.57 12.16 -5.38
N GLY A 203 -4.13 12.07 -6.65
CA GLY A 203 -2.73 11.92 -7.03
C GLY A 203 -2.11 10.54 -6.77
N ASN A 204 -2.91 9.50 -6.48
CA ASN A 204 -2.40 8.13 -6.42
C ASN A 204 -1.93 7.67 -7.82
N PRO A 205 -0.67 7.26 -8.01
CA PRO A 205 -0.14 6.97 -9.35
C PRO A 205 -0.89 5.87 -10.11
N GLY A 206 -1.38 4.85 -9.40
CA GLY A 206 -2.23 3.79 -9.95
C GLY A 206 -3.57 4.36 -10.44
N LEU A 207 -4.29 5.10 -9.59
CA LEU A 207 -5.56 5.72 -9.97
C LEU A 207 -5.39 6.74 -11.10
N VAL A 208 -4.32 7.56 -11.08
CA VAL A 208 -3.98 8.50 -12.17
C VAL A 208 -3.89 7.77 -13.50
N LEU A 209 -3.14 6.67 -13.57
CA LEU A 209 -3.00 5.88 -14.80
C LEU A 209 -4.36 5.38 -15.32
N TYR A 210 -5.12 4.67 -14.48
CA TYR A 210 -6.36 4.05 -14.92
C TYR A 210 -7.50 5.04 -15.17
N PHE A 211 -7.51 6.17 -14.47
CA PHE A 211 -8.44 7.25 -14.75
C PHE A 211 -8.09 7.97 -16.07
N CYS A 212 -6.80 8.15 -16.38
CA CYS A 212 -6.39 8.66 -17.69
C CYS A 212 -6.74 7.68 -18.82
N ILE A 213 -6.59 6.37 -18.61
CA ILE A 213 -7.03 5.35 -19.56
C ILE A 213 -8.55 5.49 -19.79
N TYR A 214 -9.34 5.57 -18.72
CA TYR A 214 -10.78 5.80 -18.79
C TYR A 214 -11.12 7.06 -19.60
N LEU A 215 -10.54 8.22 -19.28
CA LEU A 215 -10.82 9.45 -20.03
C LEU A 215 -10.43 9.33 -21.51
N SER A 216 -9.33 8.65 -21.81
CA SER A 216 -8.83 8.48 -23.18
C SER A 216 -9.68 7.49 -24.00
N GLU A 217 -10.08 6.35 -23.42
CA GLU A 217 -10.89 5.33 -24.11
C GLU A 217 -12.30 5.82 -24.45
N PHE A 218 -12.88 6.63 -23.57
CA PHE A 218 -14.21 7.21 -23.79
C PHE A 218 -14.17 8.61 -24.42
N GLU A 219 -12.98 9.08 -24.83
CA GLU A 219 -12.74 10.41 -25.43
C GLU A 219 -13.38 11.57 -24.64
N LEU A 220 -13.33 11.47 -23.31
CA LEU A 220 -13.99 12.40 -22.41
C LEU A 220 -13.11 13.61 -22.14
N LYS A 221 -13.68 14.80 -22.30
CA LYS A 221 -13.08 16.06 -21.83
C LYS A 221 -13.17 16.22 -20.31
N THR A 222 -14.20 15.65 -19.70
CA THR A 222 -14.39 15.64 -18.24
C THR A 222 -15.18 14.40 -17.81
N CYS A 223 -15.01 13.96 -16.57
CA CYS A 223 -15.79 12.89 -15.96
C CYS A 223 -17.19 13.38 -15.63
N LYS A 224 -18.16 12.93 -16.42
CA LYS A 224 -19.58 13.27 -16.24
C LYS A 224 -20.15 12.77 -14.91
N SER A 225 -19.66 11.63 -14.42
CA SER A 225 -20.12 11.00 -13.19
C SER A 225 -19.07 10.03 -12.64
N LEU A 226 -18.79 10.13 -11.33
CA LEU A 226 -17.91 9.21 -10.63
C LEU A 226 -18.43 7.76 -10.69
N GLN A 227 -19.75 7.56 -10.75
CA GLN A 227 -20.31 6.20 -10.88
C GLN A 227 -20.06 5.58 -12.24
N HIS A 228 -20.08 6.38 -13.30
CA HIS A 228 -19.70 5.89 -14.62
C HIS A 228 -18.20 5.55 -14.64
N ALA A 229 -17.34 6.36 -14.03
CA ALA A 229 -15.93 6.02 -13.88
C ALA A 229 -15.72 4.73 -13.06
N LEU A 230 -16.46 4.55 -11.96
CA LEU A 230 -16.42 3.34 -11.13
C LEU A 230 -17.04 2.11 -11.82
N SER A 231 -17.73 2.28 -12.95
CA SER A 231 -18.19 1.16 -13.78
C SER A 231 -17.08 0.62 -14.70
N PHE A 232 -15.99 1.37 -14.88
CA PHE A 232 -14.83 0.94 -15.67
C PHE A 232 -13.99 -0.08 -14.87
N PRO A 233 -13.95 -1.37 -15.28
CA PRO A 233 -13.43 -2.44 -14.42
C PRO A 233 -11.97 -2.27 -13.96
N PRO A 234 -11.02 -1.84 -14.83
CA PRO A 234 -9.63 -1.63 -14.40
C PRO A 234 -9.49 -0.55 -13.33
N LEU A 235 -10.27 0.52 -13.42
CA LEU A 235 -10.26 1.60 -12.42
C LEU A 235 -10.94 1.14 -11.13
N LEU A 236 -12.09 0.46 -11.24
CA LEU A 236 -12.80 -0.10 -10.10
C LEU A 236 -11.92 -1.05 -9.28
N SER A 237 -11.16 -1.92 -9.95
CA SER A 237 -10.22 -2.83 -9.28
C SER A 237 -9.19 -2.08 -8.44
N ARG A 238 -8.68 -0.94 -8.91
CA ARG A 238 -7.71 -0.14 -8.14
C ARG A 238 -8.33 0.62 -6.99
N VAL A 239 -9.55 1.11 -7.16
CA VAL A 239 -10.32 1.72 -6.08
C VAL A 239 -10.63 0.68 -5.00
N LYS A 240 -10.97 -0.56 -5.38
CA LYS A 240 -11.15 -1.70 -4.48
C LYS A 240 -9.89 -2.01 -3.68
N ASP A 241 -8.74 -2.15 -4.34
CA ASP A 241 -7.46 -2.41 -3.66
C ASP A 241 -7.18 -1.39 -2.53
N ILE A 242 -7.51 -0.11 -2.75
CA ILE A 242 -7.33 0.97 -1.77
C ILE A 242 -8.41 0.91 -0.68
N ALA A 243 -9.67 0.69 -1.07
CA ALA A 243 -10.79 0.58 -0.13
C ALA A 243 -10.64 -0.63 0.80
N ASP A 244 -10.04 -1.73 0.34
CA ASP A 244 -9.79 -2.93 1.13
C ASP A 244 -8.94 -2.63 2.36
N ILE A 245 -7.97 -1.71 2.26
CA ILE A 245 -7.21 -1.26 3.44
C ILE A 245 -8.12 -0.55 4.42
N PHE A 246 -8.97 0.35 3.93
CA PHE A 246 -9.92 1.03 4.80
C PHE A 246 -10.85 0.03 5.49
N PHE A 247 -11.30 -1.02 4.82
CA PHE A 247 -12.21 -2.00 5.41
C PHE A 247 -11.53 -3.00 6.34
N HIS A 248 -10.34 -3.50 6.02
CA HIS A 248 -9.73 -4.63 6.73
C HIS A 248 -8.60 -4.25 7.69
N GLU A 249 -7.98 -3.08 7.50
CA GLU A 249 -6.89 -2.64 8.37
C GLU A 249 -7.38 -1.75 9.52
N ALA A 250 -6.55 -1.66 10.57
CA ALA A 250 -6.76 -0.72 11.67
C ALA A 250 -6.86 0.73 11.14
N LEU A 251 -7.66 1.58 11.79
CA LEU A 251 -7.88 2.95 11.32
C LEU A 251 -6.55 3.73 11.24
N GLN A 252 -5.67 3.51 12.21
CA GLN A 252 -4.33 4.11 12.26
C GLN A 252 -3.52 3.82 10.99
N ILE A 253 -3.66 2.63 10.38
CA ILE A 253 -2.95 2.30 9.14
C ILE A 253 -3.51 3.13 7.98
N SER A 254 -4.84 3.23 7.88
CA SER A 254 -5.51 4.04 6.85
C SER A 254 -5.13 5.51 6.93
N GLU A 255 -5.00 6.05 8.15
CA GLU A 255 -4.53 7.42 8.40
C GLU A 255 -3.04 7.57 8.07
N LYS A 256 -2.21 6.64 8.52
CA LYS A 256 -0.75 6.65 8.30
C LYS A 256 -0.38 6.59 6.82
N VAL A 257 -1.12 5.85 5.99
CA VAL A 257 -0.90 5.82 4.52
C VAL A 257 -1.67 6.90 3.76
N GLY A 258 -2.46 7.73 4.45
CA GLY A 258 -3.16 8.87 3.85
C GLY A 258 -4.38 8.53 3.01
N ILE A 259 -5.08 7.42 3.28
CA ILE A 259 -6.38 7.13 2.66
C ILE A 259 -7.46 8.08 3.21
N ILE A 260 -7.43 8.31 4.52
CA ILE A 260 -8.34 9.20 5.23
C ILE A 260 -7.52 10.05 6.20
N ASN A 261 -7.85 11.33 6.35
CA ASN A 261 -7.21 12.18 7.35
C ASN A 261 -7.92 12.09 8.71
N SER A 262 -7.34 12.72 9.72
CA SER A 262 -7.89 12.80 11.08
C SER A 262 -9.29 13.45 11.13
N GLU A 263 -9.65 14.27 10.14
CA GLU A 263 -10.97 14.90 10.01
C GLU A 263 -12.00 14.01 9.31
N GLY A 264 -11.57 12.91 8.68
CA GLY A 264 -12.45 11.98 7.95
C GLY A 264 -12.56 12.27 6.45
N LYS A 265 -11.77 13.23 5.94
CA LYS A 265 -11.67 13.51 4.50
C LYS A 265 -10.86 12.41 3.83
N VAL A 266 -11.46 11.81 2.80
CA VAL A 266 -10.81 10.82 1.94
C VAL A 266 -9.99 11.56 0.88
N PHE A 267 -8.78 11.07 0.58
CA PHE A 267 -7.83 11.77 -0.29
C PHE A 267 -8.28 11.88 -1.77
N SER A 268 -9.15 10.99 -2.23
CA SER A 268 -9.61 10.86 -3.61
C SER A 268 -11.14 10.86 -3.67
N GLU A 269 -11.71 11.59 -4.62
CA GLU A 269 -13.17 11.59 -4.85
C GLU A 269 -13.68 10.23 -5.35
N LEU A 270 -12.91 9.49 -6.16
CA LEU A 270 -13.27 8.13 -6.56
C LEU A 270 -13.38 7.19 -5.37
N VAL A 271 -12.38 7.22 -4.48
CA VAL A 271 -12.37 6.38 -3.29
C VAL A 271 -13.50 6.82 -2.34
N TYR A 272 -13.72 8.12 -2.18
CA TYR A 272 -14.84 8.65 -1.41
C TYR A 272 -16.20 8.17 -1.94
N ALA A 273 -16.44 8.31 -3.25
CA ALA A 273 -17.66 7.87 -3.90
C ALA A 273 -17.86 6.35 -3.75
N TYR A 274 -16.79 5.57 -3.89
CA TYR A 274 -16.85 4.13 -3.69
C TYR A 274 -17.21 3.78 -2.24
N LEU A 275 -16.48 4.31 -1.25
CA LEU A 275 -16.75 4.07 0.18
C LEU A 275 -18.12 4.58 0.64
N GLY A 276 -18.67 5.60 -0.02
CA GLY A 276 -20.02 6.11 0.20
C GLY A 276 -21.12 5.13 -0.25
N ASN A 277 -20.84 4.30 -1.25
CA ASN A 277 -21.81 3.38 -1.86
C ASN A 277 -21.48 1.88 -1.65
N PHE A 278 -20.31 1.58 -1.08
CA PHE A 278 -19.88 0.22 -0.78
C PHE A 278 -20.68 -0.39 0.37
N PRO A 279 -21.11 -1.64 0.25
CA PRO A 279 -21.71 -2.38 -0.84
C PRO A 279 -23.21 -2.45 -0.52
N VAL A 280 -23.94 -1.45 -1.00
CA VAL A 280 -25.40 -1.59 -1.19
C VAL A 280 -25.68 -2.55 -2.38
N ILE A 281 -24.63 -3.12 -2.98
CA ILE A 281 -24.63 -3.73 -4.32
C ILE A 281 -24.89 -5.24 -4.28
N GLU A 282 -24.48 -5.95 -3.22
CA GLU A 282 -24.95 -7.33 -3.02
C GLU A 282 -26.35 -7.27 -2.42
N ARG A 283 -27.37 -7.66 -3.20
CA ARG A 283 -28.74 -7.75 -2.71
C ARG A 283 -28.90 -8.94 -1.76
N ASP A 284 -28.28 -8.84 -0.60
CA ASP A 284 -28.72 -9.61 0.55
C ASP A 284 -30.12 -9.10 0.91
N SER A 285 -31.10 -10.01 0.97
CA SER A 285 -32.47 -9.67 1.35
C SER A 285 -32.53 -8.92 2.68
N MET A 286 -31.55 -9.13 3.56
CA MET A 286 -31.41 -8.41 4.83
C MET A 286 -31.01 -6.95 4.64
N LEU A 287 -30.10 -6.65 3.70
CA LEU A 287 -29.63 -5.28 3.43
C LEU A 287 -30.79 -4.37 2.99
N SER A 288 -31.79 -4.90 2.28
CA SER A 288 -32.97 -4.14 1.84
C SER A 288 -33.78 -3.51 2.99
N ARG A 289 -33.69 -4.07 4.21
CA ARG A 289 -34.40 -3.58 5.41
C ARG A 289 -33.59 -2.56 6.23
N LEU A 290 -32.33 -2.37 5.87
CA LEU A 290 -31.41 -1.45 6.53
C LEU A 290 -31.40 -0.11 5.80
N SER A 291 -31.31 1.00 6.54
CA SER A 291 -31.00 2.30 5.95
C SER A 291 -29.58 2.31 5.38
N VAL A 292 -29.28 3.21 4.45
CA VAL A 292 -27.93 3.35 3.85
C VAL A 292 -26.82 3.44 4.91
N ARG A 293 -27.07 4.14 6.03
CA ARG A 293 -26.12 4.22 7.14
C ARG A 293 -25.91 2.87 7.83
N GLU A 294 -26.99 2.13 8.09
CA GLU A 294 -26.96 0.82 8.73
C GLU A 294 -26.32 -0.24 7.82
N GLN A 295 -26.63 -0.23 6.52
CA GLN A 295 -26.00 -1.10 5.52
C GLN A 295 -24.48 -0.96 5.56
N ARG A 296 -23.98 0.28 5.58
CA ARG A 296 -22.54 0.56 5.60
C ARG A 296 -21.86 0.10 6.88
N ILE A 297 -22.48 0.35 8.04
CA ILE A 297 -21.98 -0.20 9.31
C ILE A 297 -21.95 -1.73 9.23
N PHE A 298 -23.05 -2.34 8.80
CA PHE A 298 -23.18 -3.78 8.73
C PHE A 298 -22.12 -4.40 7.81
N THR A 299 -21.86 -3.81 6.64
CA THR A 299 -20.79 -4.31 5.78
C THR A 299 -19.45 -4.22 6.46
N VAL A 300 -19.07 -3.08 7.03
CA VAL A 300 -17.75 -2.99 7.68
C VAL A 300 -17.61 -4.05 8.76
N LEU A 301 -18.68 -4.31 9.53
CA LEU A 301 -18.70 -5.38 10.52
C LEU A 301 -18.63 -6.78 9.90
N ARG A 302 -19.29 -7.01 8.75
CA ARG A 302 -19.32 -8.29 8.03
C ARG A 302 -17.98 -8.62 7.37
N GLU A 303 -17.31 -7.66 6.77
CA GLU A 303 -15.95 -7.81 6.22
C GLU A 303 -14.91 -8.10 7.32
N ASN A 304 -15.24 -7.74 8.57
CA ASN A 304 -14.41 -7.96 9.75
C ASN A 304 -15.05 -8.98 10.70
N TYR A 305 -15.73 -9.99 10.13
CA TYR A 305 -16.43 -11.02 10.90
C TYR A 305 -15.53 -11.66 11.97
N ASN A 306 -16.06 -11.84 13.18
CA ASN A 306 -15.34 -12.32 14.36
C ASN A 306 -14.10 -11.50 14.76
N THR A 307 -13.93 -10.29 14.24
CA THR A 307 -12.83 -9.39 14.61
C THR A 307 -13.35 -8.07 15.15
N LEU A 308 -12.53 -7.40 15.98
CA LEU A 308 -12.89 -6.12 16.58
C LEU A 308 -12.77 -5.00 15.57
N VAL A 309 -13.89 -4.36 15.25
CA VAL A 309 -13.93 -3.10 14.50
C VAL A 309 -13.94 -1.93 15.47
N GLU A 310 -12.94 -1.06 15.35
CA GLU A 310 -12.79 0.15 16.18
C GLU A 310 -14.03 1.06 16.07
N LYS A 311 -14.48 1.58 17.20
CA LYS A 311 -15.61 2.52 17.25
C LYS A 311 -15.35 3.76 16.39
N GLU A 312 -14.12 4.27 16.41
CA GLU A 312 -13.68 5.43 15.64
C GLU A 312 -13.79 5.15 14.14
N LYS A 313 -13.46 3.93 13.71
CA LYS A 313 -13.61 3.49 12.32
C LYS A 313 -15.08 3.50 11.89
N ILE A 314 -15.99 3.01 12.73
CA ILE A 314 -17.44 3.11 12.47
C ILE A 314 -17.89 4.57 12.37
N ALA A 315 -17.39 5.45 13.25
CA ALA A 315 -17.68 6.88 13.15
C ALA A 315 -17.19 7.48 11.82
N LYS A 316 -15.99 7.13 11.36
CA LYS A 316 -15.47 7.56 10.05
C LYS A 316 -16.31 7.07 8.89
N VAL A 317 -16.73 5.80 8.89
CA VAL A 317 -17.67 5.25 7.89
C VAL A 317 -18.91 6.13 7.79
N LEU A 318 -19.50 6.52 8.94
CA LEU A 318 -20.69 7.37 8.98
C LEU A 318 -20.45 8.81 8.46
N GLN A 319 -19.23 9.33 8.54
CA GLN A 319 -18.87 10.67 8.02
C GLN A 319 -18.73 10.70 6.49
N ILE A 320 -18.33 9.59 5.87
CA ILE A 320 -17.96 9.48 4.45
C ILE A 320 -19.10 9.75 3.41
N PRO A 321 -20.33 10.17 3.80
CA PRO A 321 -21.25 10.84 2.87
C PRO A 321 -21.80 12.20 3.37
N THR A 322 -21.46 12.66 4.58
CA THR A 322 -22.12 13.83 5.21
C THR A 322 -21.20 14.82 5.90
N ASN A 323 -19.91 14.51 6.08
CA ASN A 323 -18.92 15.32 6.79
C ASN A 323 -19.33 15.76 8.23
N ALA A 324 -20.36 15.15 8.82
CA ALA A 324 -20.95 15.61 10.07
C ALA A 324 -21.53 14.45 10.90
N SER A 325 -20.66 13.60 11.45
CA SER A 325 -21.10 12.61 12.45
C SER A 325 -20.17 12.55 13.65
N LEU A 326 -20.75 12.69 14.85
CA LEU A 326 -20.06 12.64 16.13
C LEU A 326 -19.88 11.18 16.58
N PRO A 327 -18.83 10.84 17.36
CA PRO A 327 -18.60 9.46 17.81
C PRO A 327 -19.79 8.78 18.51
N TRP A 328 -20.67 9.54 19.19
CA TRP A 328 -21.87 8.99 19.82
C TRP A 328 -22.94 8.51 18.82
N SER A 329 -22.95 9.05 17.60
CA SER A 329 -23.88 8.59 16.55
C SER A 329 -23.55 7.19 16.06
N ALA A 330 -22.29 6.76 16.18
CA ALA A 330 -21.86 5.39 15.88
C ALA A 330 -22.56 4.38 16.81
N TYR A 331 -22.57 4.62 18.12
CA TYR A 331 -23.24 3.75 19.08
C TYR A 331 -24.74 3.63 18.81
N LYS A 332 -25.45 4.76 18.65
CA LYS A 332 -26.89 4.72 18.37
C LYS A 332 -27.22 4.03 17.05
N ALA A 333 -26.38 4.20 16.02
CA ALA A 333 -26.57 3.54 14.74
C ALA A 333 -26.34 2.02 14.84
N VAL A 334 -25.33 1.58 15.61
CA VAL A 334 -25.09 0.15 15.88
C VAL A 334 -26.22 -0.46 16.71
N GLU A 335 -26.74 0.22 17.73
CA GLU A 335 -27.88 -0.30 18.51
C GLU A 335 -29.14 -0.50 17.66
N ARG A 336 -29.42 0.41 16.72
CA ARG A 336 -30.52 0.22 15.75
C ARG A 336 -30.26 -0.95 14.81
N LEU A 337 -29.02 -1.10 14.37
CA LEU A 337 -28.61 -2.20 13.49
C LEU A 337 -28.79 -3.56 14.18
N LYS A 338 -28.39 -3.69 15.46
CA LYS A 338 -28.53 -4.93 16.26
C LYS A 338 -29.94 -5.49 16.18
N ALA A 339 -30.95 -4.66 16.43
CA ALA A 339 -32.35 -5.08 16.42
C ALA A 339 -32.80 -5.61 15.05
N LYS A 340 -32.22 -5.13 13.95
CA LYS A 340 -32.63 -5.48 12.58
C LYS A 340 -31.93 -6.73 12.04
N ILE A 341 -30.74 -7.04 12.55
CA ILE A 341 -29.93 -8.19 12.10
C ILE A 341 -29.94 -9.38 13.09
N ALA A 342 -30.55 -9.18 14.27
CA ALA A 342 -30.73 -10.20 15.31
C ALA A 342 -31.25 -11.58 14.84
N PRO A 343 -31.99 -11.73 13.73
CA PRO A 343 -32.36 -13.08 13.25
C PRO A 343 -31.19 -13.94 12.77
N GLN A 344 -30.06 -13.33 12.40
CA GLN A 344 -28.90 -14.05 11.80
C GLN A 344 -27.58 -13.72 12.51
N TYR A 345 -27.47 -12.53 13.09
CA TYR A 345 -26.23 -12.01 13.63
C TYR A 345 -26.42 -11.36 15.00
N SER A 346 -25.37 -11.43 15.81
CA SER A 346 -25.22 -10.68 17.05
C SER A 346 -24.05 -9.71 16.93
N ILE A 347 -24.19 -8.53 17.56
CA ILE A 347 -23.09 -7.57 17.68
C ILE A 347 -22.71 -7.45 19.16
N LEU A 348 -21.53 -7.94 19.51
CA LEU A 348 -20.94 -7.73 20.82
C LEU A 348 -20.30 -6.33 20.89
N THR A 349 -20.64 -5.57 21.92
CA THR A 349 -20.04 -4.25 22.17
C THR A 349 -18.95 -4.34 23.22
N ILE A 350 -17.71 -4.03 22.83
CA ILE A 350 -16.58 -3.97 23.76
C ILE A 350 -16.43 -2.52 24.22
N LYS A 351 -16.78 -2.26 25.49
CA LYS A 351 -16.84 -0.91 26.08
C LYS A 351 -15.52 -0.16 25.82
N GLY A 352 -15.66 1.04 25.24
CA GLY A 352 -14.53 1.92 24.93
C GLY A 352 -13.62 1.48 23.78
N LYS A 353 -13.85 0.31 23.15
CA LYS A 353 -13.00 -0.20 22.06
C LYS A 353 -13.73 -0.26 20.72
N GLY A 354 -14.89 -0.93 20.67
CA GLY A 354 -15.53 -1.18 19.38
C GLY A 354 -16.57 -2.28 19.41
N PHE A 355 -16.74 -2.92 18.25
CA PHE A 355 -17.83 -3.86 17.97
C PHE A 355 -17.31 -5.12 17.28
N ILE A 356 -17.89 -6.28 17.60
CA ILE A 356 -17.60 -7.57 16.96
C ILE A 356 -18.93 -8.12 16.44
N LEU A 357 -18.96 -8.53 15.18
CA LEU A 357 -20.10 -9.24 14.59
C LEU A 357 -19.84 -10.75 14.64
N THR A 358 -20.84 -11.49 15.10
CA THR A 358 -20.85 -12.97 15.16
C THR A 358 -22.17 -13.49 14.59
N GLU A 359 -22.20 -14.65 13.97
CA GLU A 359 -23.46 -15.34 13.63
C GLU A 359 -24.07 -15.93 14.88
N ILE A 360 -25.40 -16.01 14.86
CA ILE A 360 -26.16 -16.74 15.88
C ILE A 360 -26.29 -18.16 15.33
N GLN A 361 -25.69 -19.13 16.05
CA GLN A 361 -25.79 -20.55 15.74
C GLN A 361 -27.23 -21.04 15.86
#